data_AF-A0A7W7XFY7-F1
#
_entry.id   AF-A0A7W7XFY7-F1
#
_cell.length_a   1.000
_cell.length_b   1.000
_cell.length_c   1.000
_cell.angle_alpha   90.00
_cell.angle_beta   90.00
_cell.angle_gamma   90.00
#
_symmetry.space_group_name_H-M   'P 1'
#
loop_
_entity.id
_entity.type
_entity.pdbx_description
1 polymer ?
#
loop_
_entity_poly.entity_id
_entity_poly.type
_entity_poly.pdbx_seq_one_letter_code
_entity_poly.pdbx_strand_id
1 'polypeptide(L)'
;MARPDGMPYASGFATPRPDVRRGGTRGDRWTGELVAAHHAVDGSASNPAAPADVLIPLAGHEDPAVRLAVSARPEPSEEERAAIDWTVGPEDRLDTLRWVGDAREDTDLLHRCAASAHTWPRRSAAVCPKPPEDCVELPAGDADFAVRLLLTEFHPTAPPELLLDLHLHGTHRAVASPTSRPQFPAAGLATRFGDASEPEARRPALRDPGATPALVERPSRDPAVRVREAASLDRRLPVARLLELPEDPEVGGAAACNPLLPVPEMRALLDRAGVPGL
;
A
#
# COMPACT_ATOMS: atom_id res chain seq x y z
N MET A 1 14.72 9.92 -28.24
CA MET A 1 13.78 8.78 -28.33
C MET A 1 14.56 7.55 -27.87
N ALA A 2 14.57 7.31 -26.57
CA ALA A 2 15.32 6.25 -25.91
C ALA A 2 14.36 5.52 -24.97
N ARG A 3 14.40 4.19 -25.00
CA ARG A 3 13.63 3.30 -24.12
C ARG A 3 14.06 3.54 -22.67
N PRO A 4 13.15 3.54 -21.67
CA PRO A 4 13.60 3.47 -20.30
C PRO A 4 13.88 2.01 -19.97
N ASP A 5 15.12 1.76 -19.56
CA ASP A 5 15.61 0.51 -19.02
C ASP A 5 14.71 0.03 -17.88
N GLY A 6 14.44 -1.28 -17.90
CA GLY A 6 13.79 -1.98 -16.81
C GLY A 6 14.62 -1.85 -15.55
N MET A 7 14.14 -1.05 -14.62
CA MET A 7 14.54 -1.17 -13.23
C MET A 7 14.22 -2.60 -12.79
N PRO A 8 15.20 -3.39 -12.32
CA PRO A 8 14.87 -4.59 -11.58
C PRO A 8 14.11 -4.11 -10.35
N TYR A 9 12.89 -4.60 -10.15
CA TYR A 9 12.28 -4.58 -8.82
C TYR A 9 13.29 -5.25 -7.90
N ALA A 10 13.97 -4.44 -7.09
CA ALA A 10 14.77 -4.97 -6.01
C ALA A 10 13.80 -5.81 -5.17
N SER A 11 13.96 -7.12 -5.25
CA SER A 11 13.32 -8.11 -4.40
C SER A 11 13.85 -7.92 -2.97
N GLY A 12 13.47 -6.81 -2.36
CA GLY A 12 13.61 -6.55 -0.93
C GLY A 12 12.51 -7.25 -0.15
N PHE A 13 12.11 -8.46 -0.55
CA PHE A 13 11.34 -9.34 0.30
C PHE A 13 12.34 -10.00 1.23
N ALA A 14 12.44 -9.45 2.44
CA ALA A 14 12.96 -10.20 3.57
C ALA A 14 12.20 -11.52 3.60
N THR A 15 12.91 -12.62 3.40
CA THR A 15 12.43 -13.95 3.74
C THR A 15 11.77 -13.85 5.12
N PRO A 16 10.53 -14.33 5.30
CA PRO A 16 9.95 -14.38 6.63
C PRO A 16 10.84 -15.31 7.46
N ARG A 17 11.66 -14.72 8.33
CA ARG A 17 12.26 -15.48 9.42
C ARG A 17 11.10 -15.89 10.32
N PRO A 18 10.96 -17.18 10.67
CA PRO A 18 9.96 -17.61 11.64
C PRO A 18 10.45 -17.18 13.03
N ASP A 19 10.10 -15.96 13.46
CA ASP A 19 10.20 -15.58 14.87
C ASP A 19 8.96 -16.11 15.61
N VAL A 20 8.93 -17.43 15.78
CA VAL A 20 8.07 -18.08 16.78
C VAL A 20 8.69 -17.80 18.15
N ARG A 21 8.16 -16.80 18.85
CA ARG A 21 8.44 -16.60 20.28
C ARG A 21 7.96 -17.83 21.05
N ARG A 22 8.93 -18.61 21.55
CA ARG A 22 8.75 -19.67 22.55
C ARG A 22 8.09 -19.11 23.81
N GLY A 23 6.95 -19.70 24.19
CA GLY A 23 6.48 -19.81 25.56
C GLY A 23 6.10 -21.28 25.80
N GLY A 24 6.83 -21.97 26.70
CA GLY A 24 6.74 -23.42 26.93
C GLY A 24 5.40 -23.91 27.50
N THR A 25 5.14 -25.20 27.69
CA THR A 25 6.01 -26.38 27.82
C THR A 25 5.20 -27.66 27.52
N ARG A 26 5.94 -28.75 27.23
CA ARG A 26 5.55 -30.18 27.25
C ARG A 26 4.89 -30.76 25.98
N GLY A 27 5.76 -31.25 25.09
CA GLY A 27 5.40 -32.19 24.02
C GLY A 27 6.46 -32.39 22.93
N ASP A 28 7.72 -32.01 23.16
CA ASP A 28 8.80 -32.08 22.16
C ASP A 28 9.31 -33.52 21.99
N ARG A 29 8.69 -34.27 21.06
CA ARG A 29 9.31 -35.34 20.27
C ARG A 29 8.45 -35.58 19.01
N TRP A 30 8.53 -34.65 18.06
CA TRP A 30 8.03 -34.89 16.71
C TRP A 30 9.24 -35.18 15.82
N THR A 31 9.25 -36.36 15.20
CA THR A 31 10.38 -36.93 14.45
C THR A 31 10.59 -36.16 13.14
N GLY A 32 11.84 -36.05 12.68
CA GLY A 32 12.17 -35.35 11.42
C GLY A 32 11.45 -35.89 10.18
N GLU A 33 10.94 -37.12 10.25
CA GLU A 33 10.10 -37.74 9.20
C GLU A 33 8.75 -37.06 9.03
N LEU A 34 8.10 -36.62 10.11
CA LEU A 34 6.83 -35.89 10.04
C LEU A 34 7.02 -34.47 9.49
N VAL A 35 8.13 -33.82 9.84
CA VAL A 35 8.52 -32.52 9.29
C VAL A 35 8.83 -32.64 7.78
N ALA A 36 9.56 -33.68 7.38
CA ALA A 36 9.84 -33.95 5.97
C ALA A 36 8.56 -34.28 5.18
N ALA A 37 7.65 -35.07 5.76
CA ALA A 37 6.35 -35.37 5.16
C ALA A 37 5.50 -34.10 4.98
N HIS A 38 5.47 -33.23 5.98
CA HIS A 38 4.77 -31.95 5.90
C HIS A 38 5.34 -31.04 4.79
N HIS A 39 6.67 -30.91 4.70
CA HIS A 39 7.30 -30.17 3.60
C HIS A 39 7.04 -30.80 2.22
N ALA A 40 6.92 -32.12 2.14
CA ALA A 40 6.57 -32.80 0.89
C ALA A 40 5.11 -32.53 0.47
N VAL A 41 4.19 -32.40 1.42
CA VAL A 41 2.80 -32.02 1.16
C VAL A 41 2.70 -30.57 0.69
N ASP A 42 3.32 -29.63 1.41
CA ASP A 42 3.36 -28.21 1.02
C ASP A 42 4.04 -28.02 -0.35
N GLY A 43 5.19 -28.68 -0.55
CA GLY A 43 5.89 -28.70 -1.84
C GLY A 43 5.04 -29.26 -2.97
N SER A 44 4.25 -30.32 -2.72
CA SER A 44 3.33 -30.88 -3.72
C SER A 44 2.18 -29.93 -4.06
N ALA A 45 1.58 -29.27 -3.05
CA ALA A 45 0.49 -28.32 -3.26
C ALA A 45 0.94 -27.09 -4.07
N SER A 46 2.17 -26.62 -3.83
CA SER A 46 2.77 -25.50 -4.55
C SER A 46 3.40 -25.89 -5.90
N ASN A 47 3.55 -27.20 -6.19
CA ASN A 47 4.21 -27.68 -7.40
C ASN A 47 3.32 -27.50 -8.65
N PRO A 48 3.73 -26.69 -9.64
CA PRO A 48 2.98 -26.49 -10.88
C PRO A 48 2.78 -27.71 -11.76
N ALA A 49 3.59 -28.75 -11.58
CA ALA A 49 3.49 -30.00 -12.32
C ALA A 49 2.79 -31.12 -11.54
N ALA A 50 2.25 -30.83 -10.35
CA ALA A 50 1.52 -31.83 -9.57
C ALA A 50 0.25 -32.26 -10.34
N PRO A 51 0.01 -33.58 -10.52
CA PRO A 51 -1.17 -34.07 -11.21
C PRO A 51 -2.44 -33.91 -10.34
N ALA A 52 -3.60 -33.87 -10.99
CA ALA A 52 -4.87 -33.58 -10.33
C ALA A 52 -5.25 -34.60 -9.25
N ASP A 53 -4.92 -35.88 -9.44
CA ASP A 53 -5.16 -36.95 -8.46
C ASP A 53 -4.36 -36.75 -7.15
N VAL A 54 -3.22 -36.06 -7.21
CA VAL A 54 -2.46 -35.64 -6.02
C VAL A 54 -3.05 -34.40 -5.37
N LEU A 55 -3.62 -33.47 -6.14
CA LEU A 55 -4.18 -32.21 -5.61
C LEU A 55 -5.57 -32.38 -5.00
N ILE A 56 -6.41 -33.27 -5.55
CA ILE A 56 -7.79 -33.49 -5.08
C ILE A 56 -7.86 -33.79 -3.57
N PRO A 57 -7.06 -34.72 -3.01
CA PRO A 57 -7.08 -34.98 -1.56
C PRO A 57 -6.60 -33.79 -0.72
N LEU A 58 -5.72 -32.94 -1.28
CA LEU A 58 -5.13 -31.82 -0.56
C LEU A 58 -6.09 -30.63 -0.40
N ALA A 59 -7.17 -30.57 -1.18
CA ALA A 59 -8.24 -29.58 -1.03
C ALA A 59 -8.90 -29.59 0.36
N GLY A 60 -8.97 -30.76 1.00
CA GLY A 60 -9.51 -30.95 2.35
C GLY A 60 -8.44 -31.14 3.44
N HIS A 61 -7.18 -30.81 3.15
CA HIS A 61 -6.07 -31.05 4.07
C HIS A 61 -6.23 -30.26 5.37
N GLU A 62 -5.78 -30.80 6.51
CA GLU A 62 -5.94 -30.15 7.82
C GLU A 62 -5.18 -28.82 7.93
N ASP A 63 -4.03 -28.72 7.27
CA ASP A 63 -3.22 -27.50 7.18
C ASP A 63 -3.85 -26.44 6.25
N PRO A 64 -4.23 -25.26 6.77
CA PRO A 64 -4.77 -24.16 5.97
C PRO A 64 -3.81 -23.65 4.88
N ALA A 65 -2.48 -23.74 5.07
CA ALA A 65 -1.52 -23.29 4.07
C ALA A 65 -1.55 -24.19 2.82
N VAL A 66 -1.71 -25.50 3.02
CA VAL A 66 -1.88 -26.49 1.94
C VAL A 66 -3.19 -26.22 1.19
N ARG A 67 -4.30 -26.01 1.92
CA ARG A 67 -5.60 -25.67 1.29
C ARG A 67 -5.52 -24.39 0.48
N LEU A 68 -4.87 -23.35 1.01
CA LEU A 68 -4.65 -22.08 0.32
C LEU A 68 -3.79 -22.25 -0.95
N ALA A 69 -2.73 -23.06 -0.90
CA ALA A 69 -1.89 -23.32 -2.07
C ALA A 69 -2.67 -24.06 -3.17
N VAL A 70 -3.45 -25.09 -2.80
CA VAL A 70 -4.33 -25.83 -3.72
C VAL A 70 -5.41 -24.91 -4.29
N SER A 71 -6.05 -24.09 -3.46
CA SER A 71 -7.11 -23.18 -3.90
C SER A 71 -6.59 -22.00 -4.72
N ALA A 72 -5.28 -21.74 -4.79
CA ALA A 72 -4.71 -20.66 -5.59
C ALA A 72 -4.18 -21.11 -6.96
N ARG A 73 -4.33 -22.40 -7.26
CA ARG A 73 -3.92 -23.03 -8.51
C ARG A 73 -4.81 -22.64 -9.71
N PRO A 74 -4.32 -22.74 -10.96
CA PRO A 74 -5.13 -22.42 -12.13
C PRO A 74 -6.16 -23.52 -12.48
N GLU A 75 -5.95 -24.77 -12.05
CA GLU A 75 -6.77 -25.93 -12.44
C GLU A 75 -8.19 -25.92 -11.85
N PRO A 76 -8.42 -25.58 -10.56
CA PRO A 76 -9.76 -25.54 -10.00
C PRO A 76 -10.65 -24.48 -10.68
N SER A 77 -11.87 -24.86 -11.03
CA SER A 77 -12.94 -23.93 -11.36
C SER A 77 -13.29 -23.02 -10.17
N GLU A 78 -14.03 -21.94 -10.40
CA GLU A 78 -14.44 -21.05 -9.30
C GLU A 78 -15.36 -21.75 -8.27
N GLU A 79 -16.18 -22.72 -8.70
CA GLU A 79 -17.02 -23.51 -7.81
C GLU A 79 -16.17 -24.43 -6.91
N GLU A 80 -15.21 -25.15 -7.49
CA GLU A 80 -14.27 -25.99 -6.74
C GLU A 80 -13.39 -25.15 -5.81
N ARG A 81 -12.93 -23.99 -6.29
CA ARG A 81 -12.15 -23.04 -5.49
C ARG A 81 -12.94 -22.49 -4.30
N ALA A 82 -14.23 -22.21 -4.49
CA ALA A 82 -15.12 -21.76 -3.42
C ALA A 82 -15.48 -22.86 -2.41
N ALA A 83 -15.41 -24.13 -2.81
CA ALA A 83 -15.63 -25.27 -1.92
C ALA A 83 -14.44 -25.59 -1.01
N ILE A 84 -13.24 -25.08 -1.33
CA ILE A 84 -12.05 -25.21 -0.48
C ILE A 84 -12.11 -24.18 0.65
N ASP A 85 -11.93 -24.62 1.89
CA ASP A 85 -11.83 -23.75 3.07
C ASP A 85 -10.47 -23.06 3.14
N TRP A 86 -10.23 -22.09 2.26
CA TRP A 86 -9.04 -21.23 2.30
C TRP A 86 -9.35 -19.90 2.99
N THR A 87 -8.32 -19.27 3.53
CA THR A 87 -8.44 -17.93 4.12
C THR A 87 -7.26 -17.08 3.68
N VAL A 88 -7.56 -15.82 3.33
CA VAL A 88 -6.56 -14.77 3.11
C VAL A 88 -6.96 -13.61 3.99
N GLY A 89 -6.13 -13.30 4.99
CA GLY A 89 -6.29 -12.16 5.86
C GLY A 89 -5.99 -10.83 5.15
N PRO A 90 -6.52 -9.71 5.68
CA PRO A 90 -6.20 -8.37 5.16
C PRO A 90 -4.71 -8.06 5.29
N GLU A 91 -4.05 -8.66 6.29
CA GLU A 91 -2.64 -8.45 6.58
C GLU A 91 -1.69 -9.45 5.87
N ASP A 92 -2.22 -10.46 5.17
CA ASP A 92 -1.36 -11.47 4.57
C ASP A 92 -0.59 -10.90 3.39
N ARG A 93 0.71 -11.20 3.33
CA ARG A 93 1.56 -10.84 2.20
C ARG A 93 1.66 -12.04 1.28
N LEU A 94 1.06 -11.89 0.11
CA LEU A 94 1.03 -12.93 -0.91
C LEU A 94 1.79 -12.44 -2.13
N ASP A 95 2.72 -13.26 -2.61
CA ASP A 95 3.41 -13.01 -3.87
C ASP A 95 2.43 -13.14 -5.04
N THR A 96 2.68 -12.46 -6.16
CA THR A 96 1.87 -12.66 -7.38
C THR A 96 1.92 -14.14 -7.78
N LEU A 97 0.75 -14.75 -8.00
CA LEU A 97 0.67 -16.13 -8.48
C LEU A 97 1.43 -16.27 -9.80
N ARG A 98 2.37 -17.21 -9.86
CA ARG A 98 3.28 -17.36 -11.00
C ARG A 98 2.52 -17.50 -12.33
N TRP A 99 1.46 -18.29 -12.35
CA TRP A 99 0.64 -18.51 -13.55
C TRP A 99 -0.10 -17.24 -14.01
N VAL A 100 -0.46 -16.34 -13.09
CA VAL A 100 -1.03 -15.01 -13.42
C VAL A 100 0.07 -14.08 -13.94
N GLY A 101 1.24 -14.08 -13.30
CA GLY A 101 2.38 -13.24 -13.70
C GLY A 101 2.97 -13.63 -15.07
N ASP A 102 3.04 -14.93 -15.35
CA ASP A 102 3.47 -15.48 -16.65
C ASP A 102 2.46 -15.10 -17.75
N ALA A 103 1.16 -15.06 -17.43
CA ALA A 103 0.07 -14.71 -18.33
C ALA A 103 -0.40 -13.24 -18.21
N ARG A 104 0.45 -12.32 -17.72
CA ARG A 104 0.08 -10.91 -17.46
C ARG A 104 -0.36 -10.09 -18.70
N GLU A 105 -0.19 -10.63 -19.90
CA GLU A 105 -0.66 -10.00 -21.15
C GLU A 105 -1.97 -10.65 -21.66
N ASP A 106 -2.47 -11.69 -20.98
CA ASP A 106 -3.76 -12.34 -21.26
C ASP A 106 -4.87 -11.61 -20.51
N THR A 107 -5.51 -10.66 -21.20
CA THR A 107 -6.64 -9.88 -20.70
C THR A 107 -7.77 -10.74 -20.15
N ASP A 108 -8.18 -11.80 -20.86
CA ASP A 108 -9.34 -12.59 -20.46
C ASP A 108 -9.05 -13.34 -19.16
N LEU A 109 -7.81 -13.82 -18.99
CA LEU A 109 -7.36 -14.41 -17.74
C LEU A 109 -7.32 -13.38 -16.61
N LEU A 110 -6.80 -12.18 -16.86
CA LEU A 110 -6.78 -11.12 -15.84
C LEU A 110 -8.18 -10.71 -15.42
N HIS A 111 -9.12 -10.60 -16.35
CA HIS A 111 -10.53 -10.33 -16.06
C HIS A 111 -11.12 -11.43 -15.15
N ARG A 112 -10.91 -12.70 -15.50
CA ARG A 112 -11.37 -13.82 -14.65
C ARG A 112 -10.75 -13.78 -13.25
N CYS A 113 -9.45 -13.46 -13.15
CA CYS A 113 -8.76 -13.35 -11.87
C CYS A 113 -9.29 -12.17 -11.03
N ALA A 114 -9.56 -11.02 -11.65
CA ALA A 114 -10.12 -9.84 -10.99
C ALA A 114 -11.56 -10.08 -10.51
N ALA A 115 -12.33 -10.91 -11.20
CA ALA A 115 -13.68 -11.31 -10.82
C ALA A 115 -13.76 -12.54 -9.91
N SER A 116 -12.62 -13.18 -9.58
CA SER A 116 -12.60 -14.41 -8.79
C SER A 116 -13.11 -14.17 -7.37
N ALA A 117 -13.81 -15.15 -6.81
CA ALA A 117 -14.17 -15.13 -5.38
C ALA A 117 -12.92 -15.23 -4.49
N HIS A 118 -11.79 -15.69 -5.04
CA HIS A 118 -10.55 -15.91 -4.30
C HIS A 118 -9.68 -14.64 -4.28
N THR A 119 -9.27 -14.24 -3.08
CA THR A 119 -8.51 -12.99 -2.87
C THR A 119 -7.13 -13.02 -3.53
N TRP A 120 -6.43 -14.16 -3.51
CA TRP A 120 -5.09 -14.27 -4.11
C TRP A 120 -5.05 -14.07 -5.64
N PRO A 121 -5.94 -14.66 -6.46
CA PRO A 121 -6.10 -14.28 -7.87
C PRO A 121 -6.39 -12.80 -8.07
N ARG A 122 -7.30 -12.20 -7.29
CA ARG A 122 -7.62 -10.77 -7.39
C ARG A 122 -6.41 -9.88 -7.10
N ARG A 123 -5.67 -10.16 -6.01
CA ARG A 123 -4.42 -9.45 -5.68
C ARG A 123 -3.36 -9.62 -6.75
N SER A 124 -3.24 -10.81 -7.34
CA SER A 124 -2.30 -11.09 -8.42
C SER A 124 -2.63 -10.30 -9.69
N ALA A 125 -3.91 -10.21 -10.05
CA ALA A 125 -4.37 -9.41 -11.18
C ALA A 125 -4.12 -7.90 -10.98
N ALA A 126 -4.33 -7.39 -9.76
CA ALA A 126 -4.11 -5.98 -9.43
C ALA A 126 -2.65 -5.51 -9.58
N VAL A 127 -1.68 -6.44 -9.51
CA VAL A 127 -0.25 -6.15 -9.73
C VAL A 127 0.10 -6.07 -11.24
N CYS A 128 -0.74 -6.63 -12.12
CA CYS A 128 -0.45 -6.66 -13.55
C CYS A 128 -0.65 -5.25 -14.18
N PRO A 129 0.35 -4.72 -14.90
CA PRO A 129 0.41 -3.29 -15.27
C PRO A 129 -0.44 -2.88 -16.50
N LYS A 130 -1.08 -3.84 -17.20
CA LYS A 130 -1.77 -3.58 -18.47
C LYS A 130 -3.02 -4.43 -18.72
N PRO A 131 -4.01 -4.43 -17.84
CA PRO A 131 -5.32 -4.87 -18.26
C PRO A 131 -6.03 -3.74 -19.07
N PRO A 132 -6.99 -4.07 -19.95
CA PRO A 132 -7.83 -3.07 -20.60
C PRO A 132 -8.65 -2.26 -19.57
N GLU A 133 -9.24 -1.15 -20.02
CA GLU A 133 -9.94 -0.18 -19.15
C GLU A 133 -11.01 -0.83 -18.24
N ASP A 134 -11.67 -1.89 -18.72
CA ASP A 134 -12.72 -2.64 -18.01
C ASP A 134 -12.21 -3.41 -16.78
N CYS A 135 -10.92 -3.71 -16.72
CA CYS A 135 -10.31 -4.46 -15.63
C CYS A 135 -9.81 -3.57 -14.48
N VAL A 136 -9.94 -2.25 -14.59
CA VAL A 136 -9.64 -1.31 -13.50
C VAL A 136 -10.87 -1.09 -12.61
N GLU A 137 -12.09 -1.18 -13.18
CA GLU A 137 -13.33 -0.91 -12.45
C GLU A 137 -13.60 -1.93 -11.33
N LEU A 138 -13.47 -3.23 -11.64
CA LEU A 138 -13.71 -4.29 -10.65
C LEU A 138 -12.75 -4.21 -9.46
N PRO A 139 -11.42 -4.12 -9.63
CA PRO A 139 -10.49 -4.02 -8.51
C PRO A 139 -10.61 -2.70 -7.74
N ALA A 140 -11.11 -1.63 -8.35
CA ALA A 140 -11.26 -0.35 -7.66
C ALA A 140 -12.37 -0.36 -6.60
N GLY A 141 -13.43 -1.12 -6.84
CA GLY A 141 -14.53 -1.34 -5.89
C GLY A 141 -14.33 -2.53 -4.94
N ASP A 142 -13.13 -3.13 -4.94
CA ASP A 142 -12.89 -4.38 -4.24
C ASP A 142 -12.97 -4.24 -2.70
N ALA A 143 -13.62 -5.21 -2.05
CA ALA A 143 -13.74 -5.27 -0.60
C ALA A 143 -12.39 -5.51 0.10
N ASP A 144 -11.44 -6.19 -0.56
CA ASP A 144 -10.09 -6.40 -0.07
C ASP A 144 -9.24 -5.14 -0.27
N PHE A 145 -8.83 -4.54 0.84
CA PHE A 145 -8.01 -3.33 0.83
C PHE A 145 -6.70 -3.51 0.05
N ALA A 146 -6.08 -4.68 0.12
CA ALA A 146 -4.82 -4.92 -0.57
C ALA A 146 -5.01 -5.01 -2.10
N VAL A 147 -6.14 -5.52 -2.62
CA VAL A 147 -6.47 -5.42 -4.06
C VAL A 147 -6.51 -3.95 -4.50
N ARG A 148 -7.26 -3.10 -3.78
CA ARG A 148 -7.36 -1.67 -4.08
C ARG A 148 -6.00 -0.98 -4.01
N LEU A 149 -5.20 -1.29 -2.99
CA LEU A 149 -3.86 -0.75 -2.82
C LEU A 149 -2.94 -1.16 -3.98
N LEU A 150 -2.85 -2.45 -4.29
CA LEU A 150 -2.00 -2.98 -5.36
C LEU A 150 -2.38 -2.37 -6.71
N LEU A 151 -3.69 -2.21 -6.98
CA LEU A 151 -4.15 -1.52 -8.20
C LEU A 151 -3.56 -0.11 -8.26
N THR A 152 -3.65 0.66 -7.17
CA THR A 152 -3.06 1.99 -7.15
C THR A 152 -1.55 2.02 -7.19
N GLU A 153 -0.87 0.93 -6.80
CA GLU A 153 0.58 0.84 -6.80
C GLU A 153 1.16 0.45 -8.16
N PHE A 154 0.52 -0.46 -8.87
CA PHE A 154 1.08 -1.03 -10.10
C PHE A 154 0.41 -0.50 -11.37
N HIS A 155 -0.79 0.07 -11.27
CA HIS A 155 -1.53 0.49 -12.46
C HIS A 155 -1.23 1.96 -12.86
N PRO A 156 -0.83 2.22 -14.12
CA PRO A 156 -0.55 3.57 -14.60
C PRO A 156 -1.81 4.44 -14.75
N THR A 157 -2.99 3.83 -14.87
CA THR A 157 -4.28 4.53 -14.95
C THR A 157 -5.14 4.31 -13.70
N ALA A 158 -4.50 4.11 -12.54
CA ALA A 158 -5.20 3.99 -11.26
C ALA A 158 -6.26 5.11 -11.08
N PRO A 159 -7.51 4.79 -10.69
CA PRO A 159 -8.57 5.78 -10.59
C PRO A 159 -8.23 6.89 -9.60
N PRO A 160 -8.38 8.18 -9.98
CA PRO A 160 -8.07 9.30 -9.10
C PRO A 160 -8.81 9.26 -7.75
N GLU A 161 -10.12 8.99 -7.76
CA GLU A 161 -10.90 8.93 -6.51
C GLU A 161 -10.50 7.75 -5.62
N LEU A 162 -10.02 6.64 -6.19
CA LEU A 162 -9.47 5.54 -5.40
C LEU A 162 -8.17 5.95 -4.71
N LEU A 163 -7.28 6.67 -5.41
CA LEU A 163 -6.07 7.22 -4.80
C LEU A 163 -6.37 8.16 -3.63
N LEU A 164 -7.44 8.97 -3.76
CA LEU A 164 -7.90 9.84 -2.70
C LEU A 164 -8.52 9.07 -1.53
N ASP A 165 -9.36 8.07 -1.80
CA ASP A 165 -9.96 7.20 -0.79
C ASP A 165 -8.87 6.49 0.04
N LEU A 166 -7.90 5.86 -0.62
CA LEU A 166 -6.77 5.21 0.06
C LEU A 166 -5.90 6.21 0.83
N HIS A 167 -5.78 7.45 0.37
CA HIS A 167 -5.06 8.47 1.11
C HIS A 167 -5.77 8.90 2.40
N LEU A 168 -7.10 8.96 2.37
CA LEU A 168 -7.94 9.38 3.50
C LEU A 168 -8.20 8.26 4.50
N HIS A 169 -8.38 7.05 4.01
CA HIS A 169 -8.92 5.91 4.75
C HIS A 169 -8.00 4.69 4.76
N GLY A 170 -6.89 4.73 4.02
CA GLY A 170 -6.00 3.59 3.91
C GLY A 170 -5.18 3.32 5.17
N THR A 171 -4.78 2.07 5.32
CA THR A 171 -3.86 1.64 6.37
C THR A 171 -2.40 1.85 5.90
N HIS A 172 -1.46 1.79 6.83
CA HIS A 172 -0.02 2.10 6.65
C HIS A 172 0.76 1.13 5.73
N ARG A 173 0.06 0.37 4.87
CA ARG A 173 0.63 -0.67 3.99
C ARG A 173 1.11 -0.17 2.65
N ALA A 174 0.80 1.06 2.27
CA ALA A 174 1.20 1.60 0.98
C ALA A 174 2.74 1.74 0.91
N VAL A 175 3.36 1.04 -0.05
CA VAL A 175 4.79 1.10 -0.37
C VAL A 175 5.12 2.46 -1.00
N ALA A 176 4.17 3.03 -1.74
CA ALA A 176 4.27 4.36 -2.33
C ALA A 176 3.12 5.25 -1.85
N SER A 177 3.41 6.53 -1.57
CA SER A 177 2.36 7.49 -1.22
C SER A 177 1.38 7.66 -2.39
N PRO A 178 0.06 7.49 -2.21
CA PRO A 178 -0.92 7.78 -3.26
C PRO A 178 -0.76 9.19 -3.85
N THR A 179 -0.26 10.13 -3.05
CA THR A 179 -0.08 11.53 -3.45
C THR A 179 1.12 11.78 -4.37
N SER A 180 2.02 10.81 -4.56
CA SER A 180 3.13 10.94 -5.53
C SER A 180 2.72 10.50 -6.94
N ARG A 181 1.47 10.04 -7.10
CA ARG A 181 0.92 9.57 -8.38
C ARG A 181 0.48 10.76 -9.23
N PRO A 182 0.84 10.82 -10.53
CA PRO A 182 0.36 11.86 -11.43
C PRO A 182 -1.17 11.95 -11.53
N GLN A 183 -1.87 10.83 -11.28
CA GLN A 183 -3.32 10.71 -11.34
C GLN A 183 -4.01 11.19 -10.05
N PHE A 184 -3.26 11.52 -8.99
CA PHE A 184 -3.85 11.96 -7.72
C PHE A 184 -4.68 13.24 -7.92
N PRO A 185 -5.97 13.26 -7.51
CA PRO A 185 -6.89 14.35 -7.81
C PRO A 185 -6.65 15.54 -6.87
N ALA A 186 -5.53 16.23 -7.05
CA ALA A 186 -5.15 17.35 -6.20
C ALA A 186 -6.02 18.59 -6.42
N ALA A 187 -6.48 18.83 -7.65
CA ALA A 187 -7.27 20.00 -8.00
C ALA A 187 -8.63 19.99 -7.28
N GLY A 188 -8.97 21.10 -6.61
CA GLY A 188 -10.25 21.26 -5.91
C GLY A 188 -10.28 20.67 -4.49
N LEU A 189 -9.19 20.07 -4.00
CA LEU A 189 -9.13 19.55 -2.62
C LEU A 189 -9.32 20.64 -1.57
N ALA A 190 -8.91 21.88 -1.85
CA ALA A 190 -9.11 23.00 -0.92
C ALA A 190 -10.59 23.26 -0.69
N THR A 191 -11.38 23.27 -1.76
CA THR A 191 -12.84 23.43 -1.71
C THR A 191 -13.52 22.21 -1.08
N ARG A 192 -13.08 20.99 -1.42
CA ARG A 192 -13.71 19.75 -0.94
C ARG A 192 -13.49 19.50 0.55
N PHE A 193 -12.31 19.86 1.07
CA PHE A 193 -11.89 19.43 2.41
C PHE A 193 -11.38 20.54 3.33
N GLY A 194 -11.28 21.80 2.89
CA GLY A 194 -10.74 22.89 3.71
C GLY A 194 -11.47 23.11 5.04
N ASP A 195 -12.76 22.75 5.10
CA ASP A 195 -13.62 22.86 6.28
C ASP A 195 -14.05 21.50 6.87
N ALA A 196 -13.41 20.40 6.47
CA ALA A 196 -13.77 19.07 6.97
C ALA A 196 -13.59 18.98 8.50
N SER A 197 -14.50 18.27 9.18
CA SER A 197 -14.41 18.06 10.65
C SER A 197 -13.18 17.26 11.03
N GLU A 198 -12.86 16.24 10.24
CA GLU A 198 -11.72 15.36 10.46
C GLU A 198 -10.43 16.00 9.96
N PRO A 199 -9.39 16.10 10.81
CA PRO A 199 -8.14 16.71 10.37
C PRO A 199 -7.44 15.92 9.26
N GLU A 200 -7.74 14.61 9.11
CA GLU A 200 -7.17 13.78 8.04
C GLU A 200 -7.70 14.12 6.67
N ALA A 201 -8.90 14.68 6.62
CA ALA A 201 -9.46 15.24 5.41
C ALA A 201 -8.94 16.66 5.15
N ARG A 202 -8.74 17.48 6.19
CA ARG A 202 -8.23 18.86 6.03
C ARG A 202 -6.79 18.91 5.51
N ARG A 203 -5.91 18.00 5.92
CA ARG A 203 -4.51 17.99 5.47
C ARG A 203 -4.36 17.88 3.94
N PRO A 204 -5.07 16.99 3.23
CA PRO A 204 -5.13 16.96 1.77
C PRO A 204 -5.51 18.28 1.09
N ALA A 205 -6.29 19.15 1.74
CA ALA A 205 -6.68 20.45 1.18
C ALA A 205 -5.47 21.31 0.80
N LEU A 206 -4.37 21.18 1.55
CA LEU A 206 -3.10 21.88 1.28
C LEU A 206 -2.38 21.37 0.04
N ARG A 207 -2.74 20.20 -0.50
CA ARG A 207 -2.17 19.66 -1.74
C ARG A 207 -2.77 20.30 -2.99
N ASP A 208 -3.84 21.07 -2.86
CA ASP A 208 -4.52 21.68 -4.00
C ASP A 208 -3.60 22.68 -4.70
N PRO A 209 -3.27 22.49 -6.00
CA PRO A 209 -2.44 23.43 -6.75
C PRO A 209 -3.07 24.83 -6.86
N GLY A 210 -4.40 24.92 -6.76
CA GLY A 210 -5.15 26.18 -6.77
C GLY A 210 -5.24 26.88 -5.41
N ALA A 211 -4.74 26.29 -4.32
CA ALA A 211 -4.79 26.95 -3.01
C ALA A 211 -3.92 28.21 -2.99
N THR A 212 -4.53 29.31 -2.54
CA THR A 212 -3.88 30.62 -2.40
C THR A 212 -3.12 30.71 -1.07
N PRO A 213 -2.19 31.67 -0.92
CA PRO A 213 -1.53 31.92 0.36
C PRO A 213 -2.51 32.09 1.55
N ALA A 214 -3.63 32.77 1.32
CA ALA A 214 -4.67 32.96 2.34
C ALA A 214 -5.33 31.62 2.76
N LEU A 215 -5.51 30.70 1.81
CA LEU A 215 -6.06 29.37 2.06
C LEU A 215 -5.08 28.45 2.80
N VAL A 216 -3.77 28.72 2.75
CA VAL A 216 -2.73 27.99 3.51
C VAL A 216 -2.51 28.62 4.88
N GLU A 217 -2.64 29.95 4.98
CA GLU A 217 -2.46 30.67 6.23
C GLU A 217 -3.48 30.25 7.30
N ARG A 218 -4.74 29.99 6.92
CA ARG A 218 -5.76 29.53 7.88
C ARG A 218 -5.40 28.16 8.50
N PRO A 219 -5.07 27.10 7.73
CA PRO A 219 -4.54 25.83 8.25
C PRO A 219 -3.28 25.93 9.12
N SER A 220 -2.45 26.97 8.99
CA SER A 220 -1.31 27.20 9.91
C SER A 220 -1.72 27.51 11.36
N ARG A 221 -3.02 27.71 11.60
CA ARG A 221 -3.65 27.93 12.91
C ARG A 221 -4.67 26.83 13.25
N ASP A 222 -4.66 25.72 12.51
CA ASP A 222 -5.57 24.60 12.74
C ASP A 222 -5.41 24.00 14.14
N PRO A 223 -6.49 23.58 14.83
CA PRO A 223 -6.35 22.91 16.13
C PRO A 223 -5.52 21.61 16.07
N ALA A 224 -5.50 20.92 14.93
CA ALA A 224 -4.73 19.69 14.77
C ALA A 224 -3.29 19.96 14.34
N VAL A 225 -2.33 19.49 15.13
CA VAL A 225 -0.87 19.64 14.91
C VAL A 225 -0.48 19.23 13.50
N ARG A 226 -0.88 18.03 13.05
CA ARG A 226 -0.57 17.48 11.72
C ARG A 226 -1.03 18.36 10.54
N VAL A 227 -2.08 19.15 10.72
CA VAL A 227 -2.54 20.11 9.70
C VAL A 227 -1.67 21.36 9.73
N ARG A 228 -1.33 21.86 10.92
CA ARG A 228 -0.39 22.97 11.09
C ARG A 228 1.01 22.63 10.57
N GLU A 229 1.52 21.43 10.84
CA GLU A 229 2.81 20.95 10.33
C GLU A 229 2.83 20.97 8.80
N ALA A 230 1.79 20.43 8.16
CA ALA A 230 1.67 20.43 6.70
C ALA A 230 1.61 21.85 6.13
N ALA A 231 0.88 22.77 6.78
CA ALA A 231 0.83 24.17 6.38
C ALA A 231 2.17 24.88 6.57
N SER A 232 2.90 24.54 7.63
CA SER A 232 4.23 25.09 7.96
C SER A 232 5.29 24.71 6.93
N LEU A 233 5.13 23.58 6.23
CA LEU A 233 6.00 23.13 5.14
C LEU A 233 5.60 23.69 3.76
N ASP A 234 4.42 24.31 3.64
CA ASP A 234 3.90 24.78 2.35
C ASP A 234 4.61 26.08 1.92
N ARG A 235 5.10 26.10 0.67
CA ARG A 235 5.80 27.24 0.06
C ARG A 235 4.89 28.44 -0.18
N ARG A 236 3.58 28.30 -0.08
CA ARG A 236 2.64 29.41 -0.26
C ARG A 236 2.29 30.08 1.05
N LEU A 237 2.74 29.53 2.19
CA LEU A 237 2.53 30.17 3.48
C LEU A 237 3.14 31.58 3.47
N PRO A 238 2.39 32.64 3.82
CA PRO A 238 2.92 33.99 3.89
C PRO A 238 4.14 34.05 4.82
N VAL A 239 5.22 34.69 4.37
CA VAL A 239 6.48 34.78 5.12
C VAL A 239 6.25 35.37 6.52
N ALA A 240 5.39 36.39 6.65
CA ALA A 240 5.06 36.97 7.95
C ALA A 240 4.54 35.92 8.95
N ARG A 241 3.67 35.01 8.51
CA ARG A 241 3.21 33.90 9.36
C ARG A 241 4.30 32.87 9.59
N LEU A 242 5.08 32.53 8.57
CA LEU A 242 6.20 31.59 8.69
C LEU A 242 7.23 32.03 9.74
N LEU A 243 7.47 33.35 9.90
CA LEU A 243 8.39 33.90 10.90
C LEU A 243 7.91 33.72 12.35
N GLU A 244 6.61 33.54 12.57
CA GLU A 244 6.02 33.38 13.91
C GLU A 244 6.12 31.92 14.40
N LEU A 245 6.22 30.96 13.48
CA LEU A 245 6.12 29.53 13.76
C LEU A 245 7.35 28.85 14.38
N PRO A 246 8.60 29.32 14.21
CA PRO A 246 9.76 28.64 14.78
C PRO A 246 9.76 28.54 16.31
N GLU A 247 9.04 29.43 16.99
CA GLU A 247 8.84 29.38 18.44
C GLU A 247 7.70 28.44 18.87
N ASP A 248 6.89 27.95 17.93
CA ASP A 248 5.81 27.01 18.23
C ASP A 248 6.42 25.64 18.61
N PRO A 249 6.13 25.12 19.82
CA PRO A 249 6.73 23.87 20.28
C PRO A 249 6.26 22.64 19.49
N GLU A 250 5.11 22.71 18.82
CA GLU A 250 4.54 21.60 18.07
C GLU A 250 4.96 21.63 16.60
N VAL A 251 5.14 22.81 15.99
CA VAL A 251 5.44 22.93 14.55
C VAL A 251 6.70 23.70 14.18
N GLY A 252 7.46 24.20 15.16
CA GLY A 252 8.67 24.99 14.91
C GLY A 252 9.73 24.24 14.10
N GLY A 253 9.88 22.94 14.32
CA GLY A 253 10.75 22.09 13.51
C GLY A 253 10.31 22.01 12.04
N ALA A 254 9.00 21.89 11.79
CA ALA A 254 8.45 21.88 10.44
C ALA A 254 8.63 23.24 9.74
N ALA A 255 8.41 24.35 10.47
CA ALA A 255 8.66 25.70 9.97
C ALA A 255 10.14 25.93 9.63
N ALA A 256 11.07 25.41 10.43
CA ALA A 256 12.51 25.46 10.16
C ALA A 256 12.90 24.71 8.87
N CYS A 257 12.13 23.69 8.48
CA CYS A 257 12.31 22.98 7.22
C CYS A 257 11.67 23.67 6.01
N ASN A 258 10.93 24.77 6.20
CA ASN A 258 10.29 25.47 5.09
C ASN A 258 11.37 26.13 4.20
N PRO A 259 11.39 25.87 2.89
CA PRO A 259 12.42 26.40 1.99
C PRO A 259 12.31 27.91 1.76
N LEU A 260 11.23 28.55 2.20
CA LEU A 260 11.06 30.02 2.15
C LEU A 260 11.40 30.70 3.49
N LEU A 261 11.85 29.96 4.51
CA LEU A 261 12.34 30.59 5.73
C LEU A 261 13.59 31.42 5.39
N PRO A 262 13.65 32.73 5.71
CA PRO A 262 14.81 33.53 5.37
C PRO A 262 16.08 33.04 6.07
N VAL A 263 17.22 33.07 5.36
CA VAL A 263 18.54 32.66 5.89
C VAL A 263 18.90 33.35 7.22
N PRO A 264 18.64 34.66 7.44
CA PRO A 264 18.90 35.28 8.73
C PRO A 264 18.17 34.60 9.90
N GLU A 265 16.96 34.12 9.68
CA GLU A 265 16.14 33.44 10.69
C GLU A 265 16.64 32.01 10.94
N MET A 266 17.05 31.31 9.89
CA MET A 266 17.72 30.02 10.02
C MET A 266 18.98 30.14 10.88
N ARG A 267 19.79 31.18 10.67
CA ARG A 267 20.98 31.46 11.49
C ARG A 267 20.61 31.79 12.94
N ALA A 268 19.61 32.65 13.15
CA ALA A 268 19.14 32.99 14.48
C ALA A 268 18.61 31.76 15.26
N LEU A 269 17.98 30.79 14.56
CA LEU A 269 17.57 29.51 15.15
C LEU A 269 18.79 28.66 15.56
N LEU A 270 19.80 28.55 14.69
CA LEU A 270 21.02 27.80 14.98
C LEU A 270 21.83 28.43 16.12
N ASP A 271 21.95 29.76 16.16
CA ASP A 271 22.63 30.49 17.23
C ASP A 271 21.97 30.21 18.59
N ARG A 272 20.63 30.25 18.66
CA ARG A 272 19.88 29.92 19.88
C ARG A 272 19.99 28.45 20.28
N ALA A 273 20.14 27.56 19.31
CA ALA A 273 20.41 26.14 19.54
C ALA A 273 21.87 25.86 19.98
N GLY A 274 22.72 26.88 20.08
CA GLY A 274 24.12 26.72 20.45
C GLY A 274 25.01 26.18 19.33
N VAL A 275 24.60 26.37 18.07
CA VAL A 275 25.34 25.99 16.85
C VAL A 275 25.72 27.24 16.04
N PRO A 276 26.54 28.17 16.60
CA PRO A 276 26.92 29.37 15.89
C PRO A 276 27.95 29.10 14.78
N GLY A 277 27.89 29.86 13.69
CA GLY A 277 28.97 29.93 12.69
C GLY A 277 28.89 28.96 11.50
N LEU A 278 27.72 28.38 11.22
CA LEU A 278 27.37 27.82 9.91
C LEU A 278 26.94 28.92 8.91
#